data_AF-A0A2G5VTB2-F1
#
_entry.id   AF-A0A2G5VTB2-F1
#
_cell.length_a   1.000
_cell.length_b   1.000
_cell.length_c   1.000
_cell.angle_alpha   90.00
_cell.angle_beta   90.00
_cell.angle_gamma   90.00
#
_symmetry.space_group_name_H-M   'P 1'
#
loop_
_entity.id
_entity.type
_entity.pdbx_description
1 polymer ?
#
loop_
_entity_poly.entity_id
_entity_poly.type
_entity_poly.pdbx_seq_one_letter_code
_entity_poly.pdbx_strand_id
1 'polypeptide(L)'
;MVDKKHEEKLVEFEGMYPELEKPKGEEKDDLEMEKKMRIFDDEDDYKKPEKPLKQDTELVDWNLVMKATDFAARRHRHQKRKDNATPYINHPIGVMYILTNEAKVYDPVTLAGAVLHDVVEDTKTTLEEIQKEFGDEVLEVVKECTDDKGLAKQERKKLQIENYGKHSHRAKLVHLADKLYNLRDLERKAPIGWDKKRVTEYFKWAREVIGQMKGTNESLEYALDDVINRHLA
;
A
#
# COMPACT_ATOMS: atom_id res chain seq x y z
N MET A 1 -46.71 -11.36 -39.76
CA MET A 1 -45.33 -11.89 -39.75
C MET A 1 -44.53 -10.99 -38.82
N VAL A 2 -44.25 -11.47 -37.62
CA VAL A 2 -43.56 -10.75 -36.55
C VAL A 2 -42.18 -11.39 -36.45
N ASP A 3 -41.12 -10.63 -36.69
CA ASP A 3 -39.75 -11.13 -36.53
C ASP A 3 -39.11 -10.42 -35.33
N LYS A 4 -39.02 -11.17 -34.22
CA LYS A 4 -38.30 -10.83 -33.00
C LYS A 4 -37.17 -11.86 -32.86
N LYS A 5 -35.93 -11.39 -32.80
CA LYS A 5 -34.88 -11.77 -31.82
C LYS A 5 -33.49 -11.47 -32.40
N HIS A 6 -32.81 -10.49 -31.80
CA HIS A 6 -31.36 -10.46 -31.74
C HIS A 6 -31.00 -10.91 -30.32
N GLU A 7 -30.44 -12.11 -30.19
CA GLU A 7 -29.88 -12.67 -28.95
C GLU A 7 -28.38 -12.88 -29.22
N GLU A 8 -27.57 -12.38 -28.30
CA GLU A 8 -26.11 -12.31 -28.35
C GLU A 8 -25.47 -13.71 -28.39
N LYS A 9 -24.46 -13.89 -29.26
CA LYS A 9 -23.61 -15.09 -29.23
C LYS A 9 -22.42 -14.86 -28.31
N LEU A 10 -22.46 -15.49 -27.13
CA LEU A 10 -21.28 -15.83 -26.35
C LEU A 10 -20.49 -16.92 -27.11
N VAL A 11 -19.19 -16.72 -27.28
CA VAL A 11 -18.28 -17.72 -27.85
C VAL A 11 -17.70 -18.51 -26.69
N GLU A 12 -18.06 -19.79 -26.59
CA GLU A 12 -17.47 -20.75 -25.64
C GLU A 12 -16.02 -21.07 -26.08
N PHE A 13 -15.07 -20.88 -25.16
CA PHE A 13 -13.67 -21.30 -25.30
C PHE A 13 -13.47 -22.60 -24.50
N GLU A 14 -13.79 -23.75 -25.10
CA GLU A 14 -13.38 -25.06 -24.58
C GLU A 14 -12.12 -25.55 -25.29
N GLY A 15 -11.15 -26.09 -24.53
CA GLY A 15 -10.15 -27.03 -25.08
C GLY A 15 -8.67 -26.63 -25.09
N MET A 16 -8.14 -25.89 -24.10
CA MET A 16 -6.70 -25.54 -24.07
C MET A 16 -5.86 -26.19 -22.95
N TYR A 17 -6.37 -27.20 -22.23
CA TYR A 17 -5.55 -27.97 -21.29
C TYR A 17 -5.75 -29.47 -21.53
N PRO A 18 -4.66 -30.26 -21.68
CA PRO A 18 -4.76 -31.71 -21.79
C PRO A 18 -5.26 -32.31 -20.46
N GLU A 19 -6.23 -33.23 -20.54
CA GLU A 19 -6.70 -34.02 -19.40
C GLU A 19 -5.55 -34.88 -18.87
N LEU A 20 -5.13 -34.63 -17.64
CA LEU A 20 -4.18 -35.50 -16.93
C LEU A 20 -4.94 -36.76 -16.46
N GLU A 21 -4.58 -37.93 -16.98
CA GLU A 21 -5.08 -39.20 -16.46
C GLU A 21 -4.63 -39.37 -14.99
N LYS A 22 -5.60 -39.55 -14.08
CA LYS A 22 -5.33 -39.84 -12.68
C LYS A 22 -4.66 -41.22 -12.54
N PRO A 23 -3.61 -41.37 -11.72
CA PRO A 23 -2.99 -42.68 -11.49
C PRO A 23 -3.96 -43.62 -10.76
N LYS A 24 -4.01 -44.89 -11.21
CA LYS A 24 -4.84 -45.94 -10.60
C LYS A 24 -4.29 -46.32 -9.22
N GLY A 25 -5.00 -45.92 -8.16
CA GLY A 25 -4.70 -46.34 -6.78
C GLY A 25 -5.35 -45.54 -5.64
N GLU A 26 -6.04 -44.42 -5.92
CA GLU A 26 -6.43 -43.44 -4.89
C GLU A 26 -7.86 -43.56 -4.35
N GLU A 27 -8.63 -44.61 -4.66
CA GLU A 27 -10.05 -44.68 -4.20
C GLU A 27 -10.23 -44.86 -2.67
N LYS A 28 -9.21 -45.31 -1.93
CA LYS A 28 -9.32 -45.47 -0.47
C LYS A 28 -8.89 -44.24 0.33
N ASP A 29 -8.01 -43.39 -0.21
CA ASP A 29 -7.60 -42.14 0.45
C ASP A 29 -8.60 -41.01 0.18
N ASP A 30 -9.29 -41.03 -0.96
CA ASP A 30 -10.34 -40.06 -1.29
C ASP A 30 -11.53 -40.15 -0.32
N LEU A 31 -11.91 -41.35 0.12
CA LEU A 31 -12.98 -41.57 1.10
C LEU A 31 -12.62 -41.10 2.53
N GLU A 32 -11.33 -41.11 2.88
CA GLU A 32 -10.85 -40.58 4.15
C GLU A 32 -10.71 -39.05 4.12
N MET A 33 -10.30 -38.49 2.98
CA MET A 33 -10.32 -37.04 2.74
C MET A 33 -11.73 -36.48 2.70
N GLU A 34 -12.68 -37.12 2.02
CA GLU A 34 -14.09 -36.70 2.00
C GLU A 34 -14.72 -36.74 3.39
N LYS A 35 -14.37 -37.72 4.24
CA LYS A 35 -14.81 -37.75 5.65
C LYS A 35 -14.16 -36.67 6.52
N LYS A 36 -12.92 -36.25 6.23
CA LYS A 36 -12.26 -35.12 6.92
C LYS A 36 -12.72 -33.76 6.40
N MET A 37 -13.24 -33.67 5.17
CA MET A 37 -13.81 -32.46 4.57
C MET A 37 -15.27 -32.20 4.98
N ARG A 38 -16.01 -33.22 5.46
CA ARG A 38 -17.37 -33.08 6.04
C ARG A 38 -17.34 -32.54 7.48
N ILE A 39 -16.59 -31.47 7.73
CA ILE A 39 -16.62 -30.73 9.01
C ILE A 39 -17.32 -29.36 8.86
N PHE A 40 -17.81 -29.02 7.67
CA PHE A 40 -18.41 -27.68 7.43
C PHE A 40 -19.74 -27.71 6.68
N ASP A 41 -20.61 -28.66 7.01
CA ASP A 41 -21.99 -28.76 6.49
C ASP A 41 -23.07 -28.58 7.57
N ASP A 42 -22.79 -27.79 8.62
CA ASP A 42 -23.82 -27.32 9.55
C ASP A 42 -23.90 -25.79 9.48
N GLU A 43 -25.02 -25.28 8.99
CA GLU A 43 -25.43 -23.86 9.00
C GLU A 43 -25.57 -23.26 10.44
N ASP A 44 -25.02 -23.90 11.49
CA ASP A 44 -25.44 -23.65 12.88
C ASP A 44 -24.30 -23.51 13.91
N ASP A 45 -23.09 -23.10 13.50
CA ASP A 45 -21.98 -22.84 14.46
C ASP A 45 -21.37 -21.44 14.36
N TYR A 46 -22.01 -20.51 13.63
CA TYR A 46 -21.74 -19.08 13.83
C TYR A 46 -22.38 -18.61 15.14
N LYS A 47 -21.65 -18.78 16.25
CA LYS A 47 -21.99 -18.09 17.50
C LYS A 47 -21.76 -16.60 17.33
N LYS A 48 -22.83 -15.87 16.99
CA LYS A 48 -22.88 -14.41 17.10
C LYS A 48 -22.33 -14.03 18.48
N PRO A 49 -21.29 -13.19 18.57
CA PRO A 49 -20.63 -12.91 19.85
C PRO A 49 -21.67 -12.40 20.86
N GLU A 50 -21.78 -13.09 22.00
CA GLU A 50 -22.78 -12.82 23.05
C GLU A 50 -22.64 -11.44 23.70
N LYS A 51 -21.54 -10.74 23.41
CA LYS A 51 -21.32 -9.36 23.82
C LYS A 51 -20.92 -8.56 22.58
N PRO A 52 -21.52 -7.38 22.33
CA PRO A 52 -20.95 -6.43 21.39
C PRO A 52 -19.47 -6.29 21.72
N LEU A 53 -18.61 -6.38 20.71
CA LEU A 53 -17.23 -5.93 20.85
C LEU A 53 -17.28 -4.56 21.52
N LYS A 54 -16.63 -4.43 22.69
CA LYS A 54 -16.64 -3.19 23.45
C LYS A 54 -16.29 -2.04 22.51
N GLN A 55 -17.28 -1.20 22.27
CA GLN A 55 -17.29 -0.18 21.23
C GLN A 55 -16.64 1.09 21.79
N ASP A 56 -15.36 0.99 22.19
CA ASP A 56 -14.59 2.07 22.82
C ASP A 56 -13.22 2.27 22.13
N THR A 57 -13.18 2.08 20.81
CA THR A 57 -12.23 2.76 19.93
C THR A 57 -13.09 3.58 19.00
N GLU A 58 -12.84 4.90 18.85
CA GLU A 58 -13.39 5.65 17.71
C GLU A 58 -13.19 4.77 16.46
N LEU A 59 -14.29 4.31 15.88
CA LEU A 59 -14.22 3.33 14.79
C LEU A 59 -13.48 4.02 13.66
N VAL A 60 -12.27 3.54 13.36
CA VAL A 60 -11.54 3.95 12.16
C VAL A 60 -12.49 3.80 10.99
N ASP A 61 -12.64 4.86 10.19
CA ASP A 61 -13.43 4.81 8.98
C ASP A 61 -12.72 3.95 7.94
N TRP A 62 -12.89 2.63 8.08
CA TRP A 62 -12.31 1.65 7.17
C TRP A 62 -12.91 1.75 5.77
N ASN A 63 -14.11 2.32 5.61
CA ASN A 63 -14.66 2.55 4.27
C ASN A 63 -13.81 3.56 3.50
N LEU A 64 -13.37 4.64 4.15
CA LEU A 64 -12.45 5.61 3.57
C LEU A 64 -11.12 4.95 3.16
N VAL A 65 -10.52 4.17 4.06
CA VAL A 65 -9.22 3.51 3.81
C VAL A 65 -9.33 2.46 2.69
N MET A 66 -10.39 1.65 2.68
CA MET A 66 -10.62 0.66 1.63
C MET A 66 -10.88 1.32 0.27
N LYS A 67 -11.67 2.40 0.23
CA LYS A 67 -11.90 3.18 -1.00
C LYS A 67 -10.59 3.74 -1.54
N ALA A 68 -9.76 4.32 -0.67
CA ALA A 68 -8.46 4.87 -1.04
C ALA A 68 -7.50 3.79 -1.55
N THR A 69 -7.51 2.61 -0.93
CA THR A 69 -6.68 1.46 -1.32
C THR A 69 -7.08 0.91 -2.69
N ASP A 70 -8.37 0.70 -2.96
CA ASP A 70 -8.88 0.30 -4.27
C ASP A 70 -8.50 1.32 -5.36
N PHE A 71 -8.69 2.61 -5.05
CA PHE A 71 -8.34 3.69 -5.98
C PHE A 71 -6.84 3.66 -6.33
N ALA A 72 -5.96 3.60 -5.32
CA ALA A 72 -4.52 3.52 -5.52
C ALA A 72 -4.13 2.29 -6.34
N ALA A 73 -4.73 1.12 -6.07
CA ALA A 73 -4.47 -0.12 -6.80
C ALA A 73 -4.81 0.02 -8.29
N ARG A 74 -5.97 0.61 -8.62
CA ARG A 74 -6.38 0.85 -10.02
C ARG A 74 -5.47 1.85 -10.74
N ARG A 75 -5.02 2.90 -10.03
CA ARG A 75 -4.13 3.94 -10.59
C ARG A 75 -2.72 3.41 -10.84
N HIS A 76 -2.17 2.61 -9.93
CA HIS A 76 -0.84 2.04 -10.03
C HIS A 76 -0.78 0.66 -10.73
N ARG A 77 -1.88 0.15 -11.30
CA ARG A 77 -1.99 -1.22 -11.86
C ARG A 77 -0.93 -1.63 -12.89
N HIS A 78 -0.30 -0.65 -13.56
CA HIS A 78 0.74 -0.89 -14.56
C HIS A 78 2.13 -0.44 -14.10
N GLN A 79 2.24 0.10 -12.88
CA GLN A 79 3.50 0.55 -12.30
C GLN A 79 4.16 -0.58 -11.51
N LYS A 80 5.50 -0.62 -11.58
CA LYS A 80 6.32 -1.55 -10.80
C LYS A 80 7.31 -0.77 -9.95
N ARG A 81 7.81 -1.41 -8.88
CA ARG A 81 8.95 -0.92 -8.11
C ARG A 81 10.22 -0.96 -8.93
N LYS A 82 11.28 -0.34 -8.41
CA LYS A 82 12.58 -0.21 -9.10
C LYS A 82 13.37 -1.53 -9.18
N ASP A 83 12.85 -2.59 -8.58
CA ASP A 83 13.29 -3.97 -8.79
C ASP A 83 12.74 -4.59 -10.09
N ASN A 84 11.86 -3.86 -10.80
CA ASN A 84 11.17 -4.21 -12.05
C ASN A 84 10.31 -5.48 -11.99
N ALA A 85 9.98 -5.95 -10.78
CA ALA A 85 9.21 -7.16 -10.56
C ALA A 85 7.98 -6.90 -9.68
N THR A 86 8.15 -6.18 -8.58
CA THR A 86 7.09 -6.00 -7.58
C THR A 86 6.06 -4.97 -8.04
N PRO A 87 4.75 -5.27 -8.03
CA PRO A 87 3.69 -4.29 -8.30
C PRO A 87 3.79 -3.08 -7.37
N TYR A 88 3.59 -1.87 -7.89
CA TYR A 88 3.84 -0.65 -7.12
C TYR A 88 2.90 -0.49 -5.92
N ILE A 89 1.66 -0.99 -6.00
CA ILE A 89 0.67 -0.93 -4.90
C ILE A 89 1.19 -1.52 -3.57
N ASN A 90 2.17 -2.42 -3.62
CA ASN A 90 2.81 -2.96 -2.42
C ASN A 90 3.56 -1.88 -1.61
N HIS A 91 3.99 -0.80 -2.26
CA HIS A 91 4.61 0.35 -1.59
C HIS A 91 3.60 1.13 -0.74
N PRO A 92 2.53 1.75 -1.30
CA PRO A 92 1.57 2.47 -0.46
C PRO A 92 0.92 1.61 0.63
N ILE A 93 0.60 0.33 0.34
CA ILE A 93 0.08 -0.60 1.37
C ILE A 93 1.13 -0.83 2.47
N GLY A 94 2.40 -0.96 2.11
CA GLY A 94 3.48 -1.14 3.06
C GLY A 94 3.76 0.09 3.93
N VAL A 95 3.62 1.29 3.36
CA VAL A 95 3.67 2.55 4.12
C VAL A 95 2.53 2.61 5.13
N MET A 96 1.31 2.28 4.71
CA MET A 96 0.16 2.17 5.63
C MET A 96 0.40 1.12 6.73
N TYR A 97 0.96 -0.05 6.40
CA TYR A 97 1.31 -1.08 7.37
C TYR A 97 2.30 -0.60 8.43
N ILE A 98 3.33 0.16 8.03
CA ILE A 98 4.28 0.77 8.97
C ILE A 98 3.55 1.71 9.93
N LEU A 99 2.65 2.55 9.41
CA LEU A 99 1.87 3.47 10.24
C LEU A 99 1.00 2.74 11.26
N THR A 100 0.28 1.71 10.86
CA THR A 100 -0.61 0.97 11.76
C THR A 100 0.15 0.09 12.75
N ASN A 101 1.11 -0.70 12.26
CA ASN A 101 1.69 -1.78 13.05
C ASN A 101 2.89 -1.32 13.89
N GLU A 102 3.65 -0.34 13.43
CA GLU A 102 4.85 0.16 14.12
C GLU A 102 4.58 1.51 14.81
N ALA A 103 3.95 2.46 14.10
CA ALA A 103 3.71 3.81 14.63
C ALA A 103 2.43 3.94 15.46
N LYS A 104 1.54 2.93 15.44
CA LYS A 104 0.23 2.90 16.11
C LYS A 104 -0.70 4.06 15.70
N VAL A 105 -0.63 4.44 14.43
CA VAL A 105 -1.49 5.47 13.82
C VAL A 105 -2.75 4.81 13.26
N TYR A 106 -3.91 5.30 13.70
CA TYR A 106 -5.22 4.78 13.30
C TYR A 106 -6.17 5.87 12.78
N ASP A 107 -5.67 7.09 12.55
CA ASP A 107 -6.45 8.18 11.95
C ASP A 107 -6.74 7.86 10.47
N PRO A 108 -8.02 7.72 10.06
CA PRO A 108 -8.38 7.23 8.73
C PRO A 108 -7.93 8.17 7.61
N VAL A 109 -7.89 9.49 7.86
CA VAL A 109 -7.37 10.48 6.90
C VAL A 109 -5.87 10.27 6.65
N THR A 110 -5.08 10.06 7.70
CA THR A 110 -3.64 9.77 7.57
C THR A 110 -3.40 8.46 6.83
N LEU A 111 -4.17 7.41 7.13
CA LEU A 111 -4.05 6.11 6.46
C LEU A 111 -4.48 6.18 4.98
N ALA A 112 -5.56 6.91 4.67
CA ALA A 112 -5.95 7.20 3.29
C ALA A 112 -4.87 8.00 2.54
N GLY A 113 -4.32 9.04 3.19
CA GLY A 113 -3.19 9.80 2.65
C GLY A 113 -1.97 8.92 2.38
N ALA A 114 -1.67 7.97 3.27
CA ALA A 114 -0.56 7.03 3.08
C ALA A 114 -0.74 6.12 1.86
N VAL A 115 -1.94 5.60 1.61
CA VAL A 115 -2.17 4.78 0.41
C VAL A 115 -2.27 5.60 -0.88
N LEU A 116 -2.58 6.89 -0.78
CA LEU A 116 -2.73 7.80 -1.92
C LEU A 116 -1.48 8.66 -2.20
N HIS A 117 -0.45 8.67 -1.35
CA HIS A 117 0.61 9.68 -1.39
C HIS A 117 1.31 9.86 -2.75
N ASP A 118 1.46 8.78 -3.51
CA ASP A 118 2.12 8.80 -4.83
C ASP A 118 1.15 8.89 -6.02
N VAL A 119 -0.17 8.85 -5.82
CA VAL A 119 -1.10 8.71 -6.96
C VAL A 119 -1.10 9.95 -7.84
N VAL A 120 -0.97 11.14 -7.26
CA VAL A 120 -0.90 12.39 -8.02
C VAL A 120 0.47 12.54 -8.67
N GLU A 121 1.53 12.13 -7.97
CA GLU A 121 2.90 12.27 -8.43
C GLU A 121 3.23 11.33 -9.62
N ASP A 122 2.77 10.08 -9.58
CA ASP A 122 3.21 9.03 -10.49
C ASP A 122 2.13 8.54 -11.46
N THR A 123 0.91 9.09 -11.41
CA THR A 123 -0.19 8.68 -12.29
C THR A 123 -0.88 9.89 -12.93
N LYS A 124 -1.98 9.68 -13.67
CA LYS A 124 -2.76 10.77 -14.28
C LYS A 124 -3.81 11.37 -13.33
N THR A 125 -3.69 11.11 -12.03
CA THR A 125 -4.63 11.59 -11.02
C THR A 125 -4.36 13.06 -10.71
N THR A 126 -5.42 13.86 -10.56
CA THR A 126 -5.30 15.28 -10.20
C THR A 126 -5.74 15.52 -8.76
N LEU A 127 -5.34 16.65 -8.18
CA LEU A 127 -5.75 17.05 -6.84
C LEU A 127 -7.26 17.28 -6.75
N GLU A 128 -7.88 17.80 -7.81
CA GLU A 128 -9.34 17.99 -7.88
C GLU A 128 -10.08 16.65 -7.83
N GLU A 129 -9.51 15.60 -8.43
CA GLU A 129 -10.06 14.25 -8.33
C GLU A 129 -9.96 13.72 -6.89
N ILE A 130 -8.82 13.93 -6.22
CA ILE A 130 -8.66 13.54 -4.82
C ILE A 130 -9.68 14.26 -3.93
N GLN A 131 -9.85 15.56 -4.11
CA GLN A 131 -10.83 16.35 -3.39
C GLN A 131 -12.26 15.80 -3.56
N LYS A 132 -12.64 15.53 -4.81
CA LYS A 132 -13.97 15.02 -5.14
C LYS A 132 -14.23 13.64 -4.55
N GLU A 133 -13.24 12.75 -4.57
CA GLU A 133 -13.40 11.38 -4.12
C GLU A 133 -13.23 11.20 -2.61
N PHE A 134 -12.41 12.01 -1.95
CA PHE A 134 -11.98 11.76 -0.57
C PHE A 134 -12.15 12.96 0.38
N GLY A 135 -12.52 14.12 -0.14
CA GLY A 135 -12.73 15.34 0.64
C GLY A 135 -11.44 16.12 0.94
N ASP A 136 -11.62 17.28 1.58
CA ASP A 136 -10.57 18.29 1.78
C ASP A 136 -9.45 17.81 2.72
N GLU A 137 -9.78 17.05 3.77
CA GLU A 137 -8.76 16.60 4.71
C GLU A 137 -7.75 15.64 4.08
N VAL A 138 -8.22 14.73 3.23
CA VAL A 138 -7.33 13.80 2.49
C VAL A 138 -6.58 14.54 1.39
N LEU A 139 -7.24 15.49 0.71
CA LEU A 139 -6.59 16.35 -0.28
C LEU A 139 -5.36 17.05 0.31
N GLU A 140 -5.49 17.69 1.47
CA GLU A 140 -4.39 18.44 2.06
C GLU A 140 -3.20 17.52 2.39
N VAL A 141 -3.44 16.32 2.93
CA VAL A 141 -2.37 15.34 3.17
C VAL A 141 -1.70 14.90 1.87
N VAL A 142 -2.47 14.54 0.84
CA VAL A 142 -1.92 14.08 -0.45
C VAL A 142 -1.13 15.19 -1.14
N LYS A 143 -1.63 16.42 -1.09
CA LYS A 143 -0.97 17.61 -1.65
C LYS A 143 0.38 17.87 -0.98
N GLU A 144 0.46 17.79 0.34
CA GLU A 144 1.73 17.90 1.08
C GLU A 144 2.69 16.73 0.86
N CYS A 145 2.19 15.60 0.34
CA CYS A 145 2.99 14.45 -0.01
C CYS A 145 3.47 14.41 -1.47
N THR A 146 2.96 15.30 -2.33
CA THR A 146 3.24 15.30 -3.76
C THR A 146 4.38 16.27 -4.09
N ASP A 147 5.46 15.78 -4.70
CA ASP A 147 6.51 16.66 -5.23
C ASP A 147 6.14 17.24 -6.61
N ASP A 148 6.61 18.46 -6.90
CA ASP A 148 6.50 19.05 -8.24
C ASP A 148 7.48 18.38 -9.23
N LYS A 149 6.96 17.47 -10.05
CA LYS A 149 7.72 16.76 -11.11
C LYS A 149 8.28 17.68 -12.20
N GLY A 150 7.82 18.94 -12.31
CA GLY A 150 8.37 19.95 -13.22
C GLY A 150 9.78 20.41 -12.84
N LEU A 151 10.16 20.26 -11.57
CA LEU A 151 11.46 20.65 -11.05
C LEU A 151 12.51 19.55 -11.24
N ALA A 152 13.78 19.94 -11.31
CA ALA A 152 14.88 18.99 -11.37
C ALA A 152 14.96 18.15 -10.09
N LYS A 153 15.40 16.89 -10.20
CA LYS A 153 15.46 15.96 -9.05
C LYS A 153 16.23 16.52 -7.84
N GLN A 154 17.33 17.24 -8.08
CA GLN A 154 18.13 17.82 -6.99
C GLN A 154 17.39 18.98 -6.31
N GLU A 155 16.62 19.74 -7.07
CA GLU A 155 15.81 20.83 -6.54
C GLU A 155 14.64 20.30 -5.70
N ARG A 156 13.95 19.25 -6.16
CA ARG A 156 12.93 18.55 -5.35
C ARG A 156 13.50 18.07 -4.03
N LYS A 157 14.66 17.41 -4.06
CA LYS A 157 15.35 16.95 -2.84
C LYS A 157 15.67 18.09 -1.86
N LYS A 158 16.06 19.26 -2.38
CA LYS A 158 16.32 20.46 -1.57
C LYS A 158 15.04 20.99 -0.94
N LEU A 159 13.96 21.09 -1.72
CA LEU A 159 12.65 21.54 -1.24
C LEU A 159 12.08 20.62 -0.16
N GLN A 160 12.30 19.30 -0.26
CA GLN A 160 11.89 18.38 0.82
C GLN A 160 12.54 18.76 2.16
N ILE A 161 13.84 19.08 2.16
CA ILE A 161 14.55 19.53 3.38
C ILE A 161 14.02 20.89 3.86
N GLU A 162 13.71 21.81 2.96
CA GLU A 162 13.25 23.16 3.32
C GLU A 162 11.80 23.21 3.85
N ASN A 163 10.95 22.28 3.42
CA ASN A 163 9.50 22.37 3.61
C ASN A 163 8.91 21.29 4.52
N TYR A 164 9.51 20.10 4.62
CA TYR A 164 8.89 19.00 5.37
C TYR A 164 8.70 19.33 6.86
N GLY A 165 9.54 20.19 7.44
CA GLY A 165 9.35 20.68 8.81
C GLY A 165 8.10 21.55 9.01
N LYS A 166 7.55 22.13 7.94
CA LYS A 166 6.35 22.98 7.94
C LYS A 166 5.07 22.20 7.65
N HIS A 167 5.19 20.96 7.20
CA HIS A 167 4.05 20.11 6.87
C HIS A 167 3.24 19.75 8.12
N SER A 168 1.97 19.43 7.90
CA SER A 168 1.03 18.97 8.92
C SER A 168 1.50 17.67 9.57
N HIS A 169 1.01 17.41 10.78
CA HIS A 169 1.38 16.19 11.52
C HIS A 169 1.03 14.92 10.72
N ARG A 170 -0.16 14.90 10.09
CA ARG A 170 -0.61 13.79 9.24
C ARG A 170 0.36 13.55 8.06
N ALA A 171 0.74 14.61 7.35
CA ALA A 171 1.70 14.48 6.24
C ALA A 171 3.09 14.04 6.72
N LYS A 172 3.59 14.56 7.85
CA LYS A 172 4.88 14.15 8.42
C LYS A 172 4.91 12.65 8.77
N LEU A 173 3.82 12.10 9.32
CA LEU A 173 3.70 10.66 9.56
C LEU A 173 3.86 9.86 8.26
N VAL A 174 3.14 10.25 7.21
CA VAL A 174 3.23 9.61 5.89
C VAL A 174 4.66 9.70 5.34
N HIS A 175 5.29 10.88 5.40
CA HIS A 175 6.67 11.09 4.94
C HIS A 175 7.67 10.21 5.68
N LEU A 176 7.58 10.12 7.02
CA LEU A 176 8.47 9.28 7.82
C LEU A 176 8.30 7.79 7.47
N ALA A 177 7.06 7.31 7.36
CA ALA A 177 6.77 5.93 6.99
C ALA A 177 7.23 5.60 5.56
N ASP A 178 7.04 6.51 4.59
CA ASP A 178 7.56 6.39 3.23
C ASP A 178 9.09 6.25 3.22
N LYS A 179 9.79 7.12 3.97
CA LYS A 179 11.26 7.03 4.06
C LYS A 179 11.69 5.71 4.70
N LEU A 180 11.03 5.27 5.77
CA LEU A 180 11.36 4.00 6.43
C LEU A 180 11.15 2.82 5.49
N TYR A 181 10.03 2.78 4.76
CA TYR A 181 9.78 1.74 3.77
C TYR A 181 10.89 1.72 2.71
N ASN A 182 11.20 2.87 2.11
CA ASN A 182 12.19 2.96 1.05
C ASN A 182 13.60 2.59 1.52
N LEU A 183 14.00 2.99 2.73
CA LEU A 183 15.30 2.62 3.29
C LEU A 183 15.41 1.11 3.53
N ARG A 184 14.37 0.47 4.08
CA ARG A 184 14.30 -0.99 4.24
C ARG A 184 14.30 -1.72 2.90
N ASP A 185 13.68 -1.15 1.87
CA ASP A 185 13.71 -1.69 0.50
C ASP A 185 15.14 -1.67 -0.07
N LEU A 186 15.87 -0.57 0.15
CA LEU A 186 17.28 -0.44 -0.23
C LEU A 186 18.19 -1.43 0.51
N GLU A 187 17.94 -1.72 1.80
CA GLU A 187 18.68 -2.75 2.54
C GLU A 187 18.46 -4.15 1.95
N ARG A 188 17.22 -4.46 1.52
CA ARG A 188 16.89 -5.77 0.97
C ARG A 188 17.48 -5.96 -0.42
N LYS A 189 17.33 -4.96 -1.29
CA LYS A 189 17.81 -5.02 -2.67
C LYS A 189 18.01 -3.62 -3.23
N ALA A 190 19.27 -3.29 -3.52
CA ALA A 190 19.58 -2.07 -4.25
C ALA A 190 18.87 -2.06 -5.62
N PRO A 191 18.29 -0.92 -6.04
CA PRO A 191 17.67 -0.77 -7.35
C PRO A 191 18.65 -1.06 -8.49
N ILE A 192 18.12 -1.53 -9.61
CA ILE A 192 18.93 -1.81 -10.80
C ILE A 192 19.65 -0.53 -11.25
N GLY A 193 20.97 -0.61 -11.46
CA GLY A 193 21.81 0.50 -11.89
C GLY A 193 22.23 1.48 -10.79
N TRP A 194 21.98 1.17 -9.51
CA TRP A 194 22.52 1.94 -8.40
C TRP A 194 23.83 1.34 -7.91
N ASP A 195 24.88 2.15 -7.81
CA ASP A 195 26.12 1.78 -7.15
C ASP A 195 26.04 2.03 -5.63
N LYS A 196 27.03 1.50 -4.90
CA LYS A 196 27.10 1.68 -3.44
C LYS A 196 27.13 3.15 -3.04
N LYS A 197 27.83 3.99 -3.81
CA LYS A 197 27.93 5.43 -3.55
C LYS A 197 26.56 6.11 -3.57
N ARG A 198 25.75 5.83 -4.58
CA ARG A 198 24.40 6.38 -4.71
C ARG A 198 23.46 5.89 -3.62
N VAL A 199 23.61 4.64 -3.17
CA VAL A 199 22.88 4.14 -2.00
C VAL A 199 23.29 4.94 -0.76
N THR A 200 24.58 5.07 -0.47
CA THR A 200 25.06 5.88 0.67
C THR A 200 24.60 7.34 0.60
N GLU A 201 24.61 7.97 -0.58
CA GLU A 201 24.09 9.32 -0.79
C GLU A 201 22.59 9.42 -0.50
N TYR A 202 21.82 8.38 -0.81
CA TYR A 202 20.40 8.32 -0.46
C TYR A 202 20.19 8.26 1.05
N PHE A 203 20.96 7.44 1.77
CA PHE A 203 20.88 7.36 3.23
C PHE A 203 21.27 8.67 3.91
N LYS A 204 22.32 9.35 3.43
CA LYS A 204 22.72 10.68 3.93
C LYS A 204 21.61 11.72 3.72
N TRP A 205 21.03 11.76 2.53
CA TRP A 205 19.91 12.65 2.21
C TRP A 205 18.67 12.33 3.06
N ALA A 206 18.33 11.05 3.23
CA ALA A 206 17.19 10.64 4.05
C ALA A 206 17.36 11.15 5.49
N ARG A 207 18.57 11.02 6.08
CA ARG A 207 18.88 11.54 7.41
C ARG A 207 18.63 13.05 7.53
N GLU A 208 19.00 13.83 6.53
CA GLU A 208 18.77 15.28 6.52
C GLU A 208 17.28 15.63 6.48
N VAL A 209 16.51 14.94 5.62
CA VAL A 209 15.06 15.13 5.49
C VAL A 209 14.34 14.74 6.78
N ILE A 210 14.67 13.57 7.36
CA ILE A 210 14.07 13.08 8.61
C ILE A 210 14.38 14.04 9.77
N GLY A 211 15.57 14.63 9.78
CA GLY A 211 15.95 15.66 10.75
C GLY A 211 14.98 16.84 10.83
N GLN A 212 14.27 17.15 9.74
CA GLN A 212 13.28 18.24 9.69
C GLN A 212 11.94 17.88 10.34
N MET A 213 11.68 16.60 10.54
CA MET A 213 10.40 16.06 11.02
C MET A 213 10.50 15.41 12.40
N LYS A 214 11.60 15.61 13.13
CA LYS A 214 11.77 15.07 14.48
C LYS A 214 10.69 15.59 15.44
N GLY A 215 10.33 14.74 16.41
CA GLY A 215 9.24 15.01 17.35
C GLY A 215 7.84 14.72 16.79
N THR A 216 7.73 14.00 15.68
CA THR A 216 6.45 13.59 15.10
C THR A 216 6.01 12.24 15.64
N ASN A 217 6.88 11.23 15.64
CA ASN A 217 6.55 9.89 16.13
C ASN A 217 7.82 9.15 16.54
N GLU A 218 7.96 8.90 17.84
CA GLU A 218 9.16 8.30 18.44
C GLU A 218 9.49 6.92 17.85
N SER A 219 8.49 6.07 17.64
CA SER A 219 8.68 4.72 17.08
C SER A 219 9.25 4.75 15.67
N LEU A 220 8.71 5.63 14.80
CA LEU A 220 9.21 5.80 13.44
C LEU A 220 10.61 6.40 13.44
N GLU A 221 10.85 7.42 14.25
CA GLU A 221 12.15 8.09 14.36
C GLU A 221 13.24 7.12 14.84
N TYR A 222 12.94 6.29 15.83
CA TYR A 222 13.86 5.25 16.29
C TYR A 222 14.16 4.23 15.19
N ALA A 223 13.14 3.72 14.50
CA ALA A 223 13.33 2.74 13.42
C ALA A 223 14.13 3.31 12.24
N LEU A 224 13.92 4.60 11.93
CA LEU A 224 14.69 5.32 10.92
C LEU A 224 16.15 5.50 11.33
N ASP A 225 16.40 5.95 12.56
CA ASP A 225 17.75 6.15 13.08
C ASP A 225 18.51 4.81 13.13
N ASP A 226 17.87 3.70 13.52
CA ASP A 226 18.48 2.36 13.48
C ASP A 226 18.92 1.96 12.06
N VAL A 227 18.00 2.00 11.10
CA VAL A 227 18.27 1.63 9.70
C VAL A 227 19.37 2.51 9.10
N ILE A 228 19.37 3.81 9.40
CA ILE A 228 20.37 4.76 8.90
C ILE A 228 21.73 4.49 9.53
N ASN A 229 21.80 4.29 10.84
CA ASN A 229 23.06 4.08 11.55
C ASN A 229 23.72 2.77 11.16
N ARG A 230 22.95 1.69 10.95
CA ARG A 230 23.49 0.41 10.46
C ARG A 230 24.17 0.53 9.09
N HIS A 231 23.80 1.53 8.28
CA HIS A 231 24.35 1.72 6.93
C HIS A 231 25.44 2.81 6.84
N LEU A 232 25.42 3.80 7.75
CA LEU A 232 26.36 4.93 7.74
C LEU A 232 27.47 4.83 8.79
N ALA A 233 27.41 3.85 9.69
CA ALA A 233 28.46 3.56 10.68
C ALA A 233 29.76 3.01 10.05
#